data_AF-A0A9D8AGA4-F1
#
_entry.id   AF-A0A9D8AGA4-F1
#
_cell.length_a   1.000
_cell.length_b   1.000
_cell.length_c   1.000
_cell.angle_alpha   90.00
_cell.angle_beta   90.00
_cell.angle_gamma   90.00
#
_symmetry.space_group_name_H-M   'P 1'
#
loop_
_entity.id
_entity.type
_entity.pdbx_description
1 polymer ?
#
loop_
_entity_poly.entity_id
_entity_poly.type
_entity_poly.pdbx_seq_one_letter_code
_entity_poly.pdbx_strand_id
1 'polypeptide(L)'
;MERLKWFIKGLRRFATSEPLYVWMVVFVIMVNLIVFIANYGRTPEPQELGDPTSKAQMLIEGKEELESIIGEDKNAAFTLSLVAIGMILFLFLGIILDLIILIRRNASKDLLERTLFFGSVNWSVWDALKVMILFVFFGYVIAITETFIITPLFPCVKANKGIASIVNATILDIIAVSAVLYFVLRCKNKIGDLGLSLKNFFKNIYYGIAGYISVIPVLFMALLLTIILVNIFKYKPAPQPVMEVFLEEEKTAVLTYMTFFVAVLGPVMEEIFFRGFLYNAIKKEAGIKSAVFISAVLFSFLHAHAVGFLPILVLGVFLAYLYEKTGSLVPSITVHVAHNLIMVFFVFLIKGINV
;
A
#
# COMPACT_ATOMS: atom_id res chain seq x y z
N MET A 1 -23.57 -21.04 -6.19
CA MET A 1 -24.48 -20.63 -7.27
C MET A 1 -25.24 -19.34 -6.94
N GLU A 2 -25.92 -19.25 -5.79
CA GLU A 2 -26.72 -18.07 -5.41
C GLU A 2 -25.92 -16.75 -5.28
N ARG A 3 -24.74 -16.77 -4.65
CA ARG A 3 -23.87 -15.57 -4.55
C ARG A 3 -23.42 -15.02 -5.91
N LEU A 4 -23.15 -15.92 -6.86
CA LEU A 4 -22.77 -15.54 -8.23
C LEU A 4 -23.94 -14.90 -8.97
N LYS A 5 -25.15 -15.45 -8.83
CA LYS A 5 -26.38 -14.86 -9.40
C LYS A 5 -26.65 -13.46 -8.82
N TRP A 6 -26.49 -13.29 -7.51
CA TRP A 6 -26.61 -11.99 -6.85
C TRP A 6 -25.61 -10.98 -7.42
N PHE A 7 -24.34 -11.38 -7.56
CA PHE A 7 -23.29 -10.51 -8.10
C PHE A 7 -23.56 -10.10 -9.53
N ILE A 8 -23.92 -11.05 -10.41
CA ILE A 8 -24.25 -10.77 -11.82
C ILE A 8 -25.46 -9.83 -11.92
N LYS A 9 -26.50 -10.04 -11.09
CA LYS A 9 -27.67 -9.16 -11.05
C LYS A 9 -27.30 -7.75 -10.59
N GLY A 10 -26.44 -7.64 -9.58
CA GLY A 10 -25.92 -6.36 -9.10
C GLY A 10 -25.09 -5.63 -10.14
N LEU A 11 -24.23 -6.34 -10.88
CA LEU A 11 -23.42 -5.78 -11.96
C LEU A 11 -24.30 -5.26 -13.11
N ARG A 12 -25.33 -6.04 -13.50
CA ARG A 12 -26.31 -5.61 -14.50
C ARG A 12 -27.04 -4.35 -14.04
N ARG A 13 -27.47 -4.31 -12.78
CA ARG A 13 -28.13 -3.12 -12.21
C ARG A 13 -27.20 -1.91 -12.23
N PHE A 14 -25.95 -2.07 -11.80
CA PHE A 14 -24.93 -1.02 -11.82
C PHE A 14 -24.77 -0.45 -13.24
N ALA A 15 -24.57 -1.31 -14.23
CA ALA A 15 -24.42 -0.90 -15.62
C ALA A 15 -25.62 -0.12 -16.16
N THR A 16 -26.84 -0.47 -15.73
CA THR A 16 -28.07 0.21 -16.20
C THR A 16 -28.43 1.47 -15.41
N SER A 17 -28.06 1.55 -14.14
CA SER A 17 -28.52 2.61 -13.23
C SER A 17 -27.47 3.68 -12.96
N GLU A 18 -26.21 3.44 -13.30
CA GLU A 18 -25.07 4.32 -12.98
C GLU A 18 -24.33 4.74 -14.26
N PRO A 19 -25.00 5.39 -15.25
CA PRO A 19 -24.42 5.64 -16.57
C PRO A 19 -23.14 6.48 -16.52
N LEU A 20 -23.04 7.42 -15.57
CA LEU A 20 -21.84 8.24 -15.39
C LEU A 20 -20.60 7.38 -15.09
N TYR A 21 -20.71 6.42 -14.17
CA TYR A 21 -19.59 5.55 -13.79
C TYR A 21 -19.23 4.58 -14.92
N VAL A 22 -20.22 4.12 -15.70
CA VAL A 22 -19.96 3.33 -16.91
C VAL A 22 -19.14 4.13 -17.91
N TRP A 23 -19.50 5.39 -18.17
CA TRP A 23 -18.73 6.25 -19.07
C TRP A 23 -17.31 6.54 -18.56
N MET A 24 -17.11 6.68 -17.25
CA MET A 24 -15.78 6.80 -16.66
C MET A 24 -14.92 5.56 -16.91
N VAL A 25 -15.50 4.36 -16.79
CA VAL A 25 -14.79 3.09 -17.10
C VAL A 25 -14.48 3.01 -18.59
N VAL A 26 -15.43 3.35 -19.47
CA VAL A 26 -15.21 3.41 -20.92
C VAL A 26 -14.08 4.37 -21.27
N PHE A 27 -14.05 5.55 -20.65
CA PHE A 27 -12.96 6.52 -20.81
C PHE A 27 -11.60 5.92 -20.46
N VAL A 28 -11.47 5.29 -19.29
CA VAL A 28 -10.22 4.65 -18.86
C VAL A 28 -9.80 3.55 -19.84
N ILE A 29 -10.73 2.71 -20.29
CA ILE A 29 -10.46 1.66 -21.28
C ILE A 29 -9.98 2.27 -22.61
N MET A 30 -10.65 3.33 -23.08
CA MET A 30 -10.27 4.01 -24.33
C MET A 30 -8.86 4.61 -24.24
N VAL A 31 -8.52 5.27 -23.13
CA VAL A 31 -7.16 5.81 -22.93
C VAL A 31 -6.13 4.69 -22.97
N ASN A 32 -6.37 3.56 -22.27
CA ASN A 32 -5.47 2.41 -22.32
C ASN A 32 -5.36 1.81 -23.72
N LEU A 33 -6.47 1.71 -24.45
CA LEU A 33 -6.46 1.20 -25.82
C LEU A 33 -5.66 2.11 -26.75
N ILE A 34 -5.79 3.44 -26.62
CA ILE A 34 -5.01 4.41 -27.39
C ILE A 34 -3.52 4.25 -27.06
N VAL A 35 -3.15 4.16 -25.79
CA VAL A 35 -1.74 3.94 -25.37
C VAL A 35 -1.22 2.61 -25.90
N PHE A 36 -2.03 1.55 -25.86
CA PHE A 36 -1.67 0.24 -26.41
C PHE A 36 -1.43 0.32 -27.92
N ILE A 37 -2.36 0.92 -28.68
CA ILE A 37 -2.23 1.08 -30.14
C ILE A 37 -1.04 1.96 -30.50
N ALA A 38 -0.81 3.06 -29.78
CA ALA A 38 0.32 3.96 -30.00
C ALA A 38 1.68 3.28 -29.76
N ASN A 39 1.70 2.25 -28.91
CA ASN A 39 2.88 1.42 -28.65
C ASN A 39 2.85 0.08 -29.40
N TYR A 40 1.82 -0.20 -30.20
CA TYR A 40 1.70 -1.44 -30.96
C TYR A 40 2.78 -1.48 -32.05
N GLY A 41 3.59 -2.53 -32.06
CA GLY A 41 4.75 -2.65 -32.96
C GLY A 41 6.04 -2.01 -32.44
N ARG A 42 5.98 -1.21 -31.35
CA ARG A 42 7.17 -1.03 -30.50
C ARG A 42 7.24 -2.26 -29.61
N THR A 43 7.92 -3.30 -30.08
CA THR A 43 8.36 -4.33 -29.15
C THR A 43 9.16 -3.62 -28.06
N PRO A 44 8.74 -3.67 -26.78
CA PRO A 44 9.72 -3.41 -25.74
C PRO A 44 10.90 -4.32 -26.07
N GLU A 45 12.12 -3.79 -26.06
CA GLU A 45 13.31 -4.63 -26.13
C GLU A 45 13.01 -5.84 -25.24
N PRO A 46 13.14 -7.08 -25.75
CA PRO A 46 12.94 -8.25 -24.93
C PRO A 46 13.67 -7.94 -23.63
N GLN A 47 12.97 -7.91 -22.50
CA GLN A 47 13.67 -7.92 -21.22
C GLN A 47 14.52 -9.17 -21.31
N GLU A 48 15.81 -8.99 -21.61
CA GLU A 48 16.68 -10.12 -21.87
C GLU A 48 16.50 -11.03 -20.67
N LEU A 49 16.08 -12.26 -20.95
CA LEU A 49 16.11 -13.33 -19.97
C LEU A 49 17.57 -13.41 -19.58
N GLY A 50 17.92 -12.70 -18.50
CA GLY A 50 19.30 -12.35 -18.23
C GLY A 50 20.12 -13.62 -18.27
N ASP A 51 21.18 -13.61 -19.07
CA ASP A 51 22.16 -14.69 -19.08
C ASP A 51 22.46 -15.06 -17.62
N PRO A 52 22.35 -16.35 -17.22
CA PRO A 52 22.78 -16.81 -15.90
C PRO A 52 24.12 -16.20 -15.45
N THR A 53 25.03 -15.99 -16.40
CA THR A 53 26.34 -15.34 -16.19
C THR A 53 26.18 -13.87 -15.80
N SER A 54 25.39 -13.08 -16.52
CA SER A 54 25.09 -11.66 -16.23
C SER A 54 24.42 -11.45 -14.86
N LYS A 55 23.55 -12.37 -14.41
CA LYS A 55 22.85 -12.23 -13.13
C LYS A 55 23.72 -12.62 -11.92
N ALA A 56 24.52 -13.68 -12.08
CA ALA A 56 25.58 -13.99 -11.12
C ALA A 56 26.56 -12.81 -11.04
N GLN A 57 26.91 -12.23 -12.18
CA GLN A 57 27.78 -11.09 -12.27
C GLN A 57 27.18 -9.84 -11.61
N MET A 58 25.91 -9.49 -11.80
CA MET A 58 25.27 -8.38 -11.05
C MET A 58 25.20 -8.62 -9.53
N LEU A 59 24.96 -9.85 -9.07
CA LEU A 59 24.97 -10.17 -7.64
C LEU A 59 26.38 -10.14 -7.05
N ILE A 60 27.38 -10.53 -7.83
CA ILE A 60 28.80 -10.43 -7.49
C ILE A 60 29.22 -8.97 -7.48
N GLU A 61 28.90 -8.19 -8.51
CA GLU A 61 29.15 -6.74 -8.61
C GLU A 61 28.50 -5.99 -7.46
N GLY A 62 27.21 -6.20 -7.18
CA GLY A 62 26.53 -5.55 -6.06
C GLY A 62 27.08 -5.98 -4.69
N LYS A 63 27.60 -7.21 -4.57
CA LYS A 63 28.28 -7.67 -3.35
C LYS A 63 29.67 -7.05 -3.22
N GLU A 64 30.44 -7.00 -4.30
CA GLU A 64 31.79 -6.41 -4.35
C GLU A 64 31.74 -4.90 -4.11
N GLU A 65 30.72 -4.23 -4.65
CA GLU A 65 30.43 -2.82 -4.40
C GLU A 65 30.08 -2.57 -2.93
N LEU A 66 29.21 -3.40 -2.33
CA LEU A 66 28.91 -3.31 -0.91
C LEU A 66 30.14 -3.60 -0.03
N GLU A 67 30.95 -4.60 -0.39
CA GLU A 67 32.20 -4.94 0.31
C GLU A 67 33.25 -3.83 0.18
N SER A 68 33.34 -3.17 -0.98
CA SER A 68 34.17 -2.00 -1.22
C SER A 68 33.71 -0.81 -0.36
N ILE A 69 32.41 -0.48 -0.37
CA ILE A 69 31.84 0.59 0.45
C ILE A 69 32.09 0.33 1.95
N ILE A 70 31.87 -0.91 2.42
CA ILE A 70 32.12 -1.29 3.81
C ILE A 70 33.62 -1.23 4.15
N GLY A 71 34.48 -1.56 3.19
CA GLY A 71 35.93 -1.52 3.36
C GLY A 71 36.50 -0.10 3.40
N GLU A 72 35.92 0.81 2.63
CA GLU A 72 36.40 2.20 2.47
C GLU A 72 35.76 3.16 3.47
N ASP A 73 34.45 3.03 3.74
CA ASP A 73 33.71 3.89 4.66
C ASP A 73 33.36 3.16 5.98
N LYS A 74 34.21 3.39 6.98
CA LYS A 74 34.01 2.85 8.34
C LYS A 74 32.70 3.32 8.99
N ASN A 75 32.21 4.51 8.67
CA ASN A 75 30.96 5.02 9.24
C ASN A 75 29.75 4.32 8.60
N ALA A 76 29.79 4.10 7.28
CA ALA A 76 28.79 3.31 6.57
C ALA A 76 28.76 1.86 7.10
N ALA A 77 29.93 1.22 7.23
CA ALA A 77 30.06 -0.12 7.78
C ALA A 77 29.49 -0.24 9.21
N PHE A 78 29.80 0.73 10.07
CA PHE A 78 29.27 0.78 11.44
C PHE A 78 27.74 0.97 11.44
N THR A 79 27.23 1.88 10.63
CA THR A 79 25.79 2.16 10.51
C THR A 79 25.02 0.94 10.02
N LEU A 80 25.49 0.29 8.95
CA LEU A 80 24.90 -0.93 8.41
C LEU A 80 24.90 -2.06 9.44
N SER A 81 26.00 -2.21 10.19
CA SER A 81 26.11 -3.21 11.26
C SER A 81 25.09 -2.97 12.38
N LEU A 82 24.93 -1.71 12.82
CA LEU A 82 23.93 -1.34 13.82
C LEU A 82 22.50 -1.62 13.33
N VAL A 83 22.19 -1.28 12.07
CA VAL A 83 20.89 -1.56 11.46
C VAL A 83 20.63 -3.07 11.42
N ALA A 84 21.60 -3.88 10.99
CA ALA A 84 21.47 -5.33 10.95
C ALA A 84 21.23 -5.94 12.34
N ILE A 85 21.99 -5.52 13.36
CA ILE A 85 21.80 -5.95 14.74
C ILE A 85 20.40 -5.55 15.23
N GLY A 86 19.98 -4.30 14.96
CA GLY A 86 18.64 -3.82 15.29
C GLY A 86 17.54 -4.68 14.67
N MET A 87 17.62 -4.99 13.38
CA MET A 87 16.67 -5.84 12.67
C MET A 87 16.58 -7.24 13.30
N ILE A 88 17.72 -7.85 13.63
CA ILE A 88 17.77 -9.16 14.29
C ILE A 88 17.07 -9.09 15.66
N LEU A 89 17.36 -8.08 16.47
CA LEU A 89 16.71 -7.89 17.77
C LEU A 89 15.20 -7.70 17.64
N PHE A 90 14.73 -6.91 16.68
CA PHE A 90 13.30 -6.73 16.41
C PHE A 90 12.62 -8.03 15.96
N LEU A 91 13.28 -8.83 15.13
CA LEU A 91 12.79 -10.16 14.74
C LEU A 91 12.67 -11.10 15.94
N PHE A 92 13.70 -11.18 16.79
CA PHE A 92 13.64 -11.96 18.01
C PHE A 92 12.53 -11.49 18.95
N LEU A 93 12.37 -10.18 19.12
CA LEU A 93 11.30 -9.61 19.93
C LEU A 93 9.91 -9.99 19.38
N GLY A 94 9.74 -9.94 18.05
CA GLY A 94 8.51 -10.36 17.37
C GLY A 94 8.21 -11.85 17.53
N ILE A 95 9.23 -12.72 17.55
CA ILE A 95 9.06 -14.15 17.81
C ILE A 95 8.64 -14.39 19.27
N ILE A 96 9.28 -13.70 20.23
CA ILE A 96 8.96 -13.82 21.67
C ILE A 96 7.53 -13.33 21.94
N LEU A 97 7.25 -12.10 21.54
CA LEU A 97 6.05 -11.70 20.81
C LEU A 97 4.91 -12.71 20.62
N ASP A 98 4.99 -13.36 19.46
CA ASP A 98 4.10 -14.39 18.96
C ASP A 98 3.99 -15.60 19.88
N LEU A 99 5.09 -16.04 20.49
CA LEU A 99 5.08 -17.15 21.45
C LEU A 99 4.22 -16.81 22.68
N ILE A 100 4.34 -15.60 23.22
CA ILE A 100 3.50 -15.14 24.34
C ILE A 100 2.03 -15.08 23.91
N ILE A 101 1.75 -14.55 22.71
CA ILE A 101 0.39 -14.48 22.17
C ILE A 101 -0.21 -15.89 22.04
N LEU A 102 0.55 -16.85 21.50
CA LEU A 102 0.13 -18.23 21.30
C LEU A 102 -0.18 -18.91 22.64
N ILE A 103 0.70 -18.77 23.64
CA ILE A 103 0.51 -19.33 24.99
C ILE A 103 -0.75 -18.74 25.64
N ARG A 104 -0.94 -17.42 25.58
CA ARG A 104 -2.11 -16.75 26.19
C ARG A 104 -3.42 -17.07 25.48
N ARG A 105 -3.39 -17.23 24.16
CA ARG A 105 -4.56 -17.66 23.37
C ARG A 105 -4.99 -19.07 23.76
N ASN A 106 -4.06 -20.01 23.94
CA ASN A 106 -4.37 -21.35 24.45
C ASN A 106 -4.96 -21.31 25.88
N ALA A 107 -4.62 -20.29 26.66
CA ALA A 107 -5.23 -20.02 27.96
C ALA A 107 -6.58 -19.25 27.89
N SER A 108 -7.22 -19.17 26.71
CA SER A 108 -8.51 -18.48 26.47
C SER A 108 -8.55 -16.99 26.84
N LYS A 109 -7.40 -16.32 26.90
CA LYS A 109 -7.33 -14.86 27.10
C LYS A 109 -7.11 -14.18 25.74
N ASP A 110 -8.16 -13.61 25.16
CA ASP A 110 -8.00 -12.76 23.96
C ASP A 110 -7.22 -11.50 24.35
N LEU A 111 -6.13 -11.20 23.65
CA LEU A 111 -5.24 -10.07 23.96
C LEU A 111 -5.72 -8.76 23.36
N LEU A 112 -6.51 -8.85 22.29
CA LEU A 112 -7.13 -7.72 21.62
C LEU A 112 -8.57 -7.61 22.07
N GLU A 113 -8.85 -6.58 22.85
CA GLU A 113 -10.22 -6.23 23.22
C GLU A 113 -10.84 -5.33 22.15
N ARG A 114 -12.13 -5.52 21.88
CA ARG A 114 -12.88 -4.59 21.05
C ARG A 114 -12.98 -3.24 21.76
N THR A 115 -12.36 -2.21 21.19
CA THR A 115 -12.27 -0.87 21.78
C THR A 115 -13.36 0.07 21.26
N LEU A 116 -13.93 -0.24 20.10
CA LEU A 116 -15.05 0.49 19.49
C LEU A 116 -16.18 -0.47 19.06
N PHE A 117 -17.41 -0.10 19.40
CA PHE A 117 -18.62 -0.78 18.98
C PHE A 117 -19.43 0.19 18.12
N PHE A 118 -19.75 -0.21 16.89
CA PHE A 118 -20.65 0.52 16.02
C PHE A 118 -21.55 -0.47 15.26
N GLY A 119 -22.70 0.02 14.80
CA GLY A 119 -23.74 -0.78 14.17
C GLY A 119 -23.37 -1.26 12.76
N SER A 120 -24.33 -1.88 12.09
CA SER A 120 -24.18 -2.24 10.67
C SER A 120 -24.05 -1.01 9.78
N VAL A 121 -23.23 -1.12 8.73
CA VAL A 121 -23.05 -0.05 7.75
C VAL A 121 -24.14 -0.10 6.67
N ASN A 122 -24.58 1.06 6.18
CA ASN A 122 -25.64 1.13 5.18
C ASN A 122 -25.12 1.16 3.75
N TRP A 123 -23.89 1.63 3.51
CA TRP A 123 -23.27 1.57 2.18
C TRP A 123 -23.02 0.12 1.74
N SER A 124 -22.83 -0.06 0.44
CA SER A 124 -22.69 -1.36 -0.23
C SER A 124 -21.35 -1.49 -0.95
N VAL A 125 -21.04 -2.70 -1.41
CA VAL A 125 -19.85 -2.94 -2.26
C VAL A 125 -19.89 -2.15 -3.57
N TRP A 126 -21.08 -1.76 -4.03
CA TRP A 126 -21.25 -0.93 -5.22
C TRP A 126 -20.85 0.53 -4.98
N ASP A 127 -21.03 1.04 -3.75
CA ASP A 127 -20.57 2.38 -3.38
C ASP A 127 -19.03 2.40 -3.25
N ALA A 128 -18.44 1.33 -2.72
CA ALA A 128 -16.99 1.13 -2.73
C ALA A 128 -16.43 1.05 -4.17
N LEU A 129 -17.10 0.33 -5.07
CA LEU A 129 -16.73 0.26 -6.48
C LEU A 129 -16.77 1.65 -7.15
N LYS A 130 -17.77 2.48 -6.84
CA LYS A 130 -17.85 3.87 -7.34
C LYS A 130 -16.65 4.70 -6.92
N VAL A 131 -16.23 4.61 -5.66
CA VAL A 131 -15.03 5.31 -5.17
C VAL A 131 -13.78 4.83 -5.91
N MET A 132 -13.63 3.51 -6.15
CA MET A 132 -12.51 2.98 -6.94
C MET A 132 -12.52 3.49 -8.39
N ILE A 133 -13.69 3.53 -9.03
CA ILE A 133 -13.83 4.06 -10.39
C ILE A 133 -13.45 5.55 -10.43
N LEU A 134 -13.90 6.34 -9.46
CA LEU A 134 -13.53 7.76 -9.35
C LEU A 134 -12.02 7.94 -9.16
N PHE A 135 -11.41 7.15 -8.27
CA PHE A 135 -9.97 7.17 -8.05
C PHE A 135 -9.20 6.90 -9.35
N VAL A 136 -9.51 5.81 -10.04
CA VAL A 136 -8.84 5.49 -11.30
C VAL A 136 -9.10 6.58 -12.35
N PHE A 137 -10.35 6.99 -12.54
CA PHE A 137 -10.74 8.00 -13.51
C PHE A 137 -10.00 9.33 -13.29
N PHE A 138 -10.01 9.86 -12.06
CA PHE A 138 -9.33 11.11 -11.76
C PHE A 138 -7.80 10.98 -11.82
N GLY A 139 -7.23 9.81 -11.52
CA GLY A 139 -5.81 9.54 -11.78
C GLY A 139 -5.45 9.75 -13.26
N TYR A 140 -6.26 9.22 -14.19
CA TYR A 140 -6.06 9.45 -15.63
C TYR A 140 -6.29 10.91 -16.03
N VAL A 141 -7.33 11.56 -15.50
CA VAL A 141 -7.60 12.98 -15.80
C VAL A 141 -6.44 13.86 -15.35
N ILE A 142 -5.89 13.64 -14.15
CA ILE A 142 -4.74 14.37 -13.63
C ILE A 142 -3.52 14.13 -14.52
N ALA A 143 -3.20 12.87 -14.85
CA ALA A 143 -2.04 12.55 -15.70
C ALA A 143 -2.12 13.18 -17.11
N ILE A 144 -3.31 13.15 -17.73
CA ILE A 144 -3.55 13.78 -19.04
C ILE A 144 -3.43 15.31 -18.92
N THR A 145 -4.05 15.90 -17.90
CA THR A 145 -4.01 17.35 -17.67
C THR A 145 -2.57 17.81 -17.42
N GLU A 146 -1.79 17.07 -16.63
CA GLU A 146 -0.39 17.36 -16.39
C GLU A 146 0.43 17.33 -17.69
N THR A 147 0.24 16.29 -18.51
CA THR A 147 1.01 16.07 -19.73
C THR A 147 0.70 17.12 -20.80
N PHE A 148 -0.59 17.40 -21.05
CA PHE A 148 -1.02 18.19 -22.20
C PHE A 148 -1.31 19.66 -21.88
N ILE A 149 -1.54 20.02 -20.62
CA ILE A 149 -1.92 21.38 -20.21
C ILE A 149 -0.87 21.97 -19.28
N ILE A 150 -0.59 21.33 -18.15
CA ILE A 150 0.28 21.91 -17.12
C ILE A 150 1.74 21.96 -17.60
N THR A 151 2.27 20.87 -18.13
CA THR A 151 3.68 20.80 -18.56
C THR A 151 4.02 21.81 -19.66
N PRO A 152 3.19 22.01 -20.70
CA PRO A 152 3.42 23.06 -21.70
C PRO A 152 3.33 24.48 -21.14
N LEU A 153 2.40 24.74 -20.21
CA LEU A 153 2.22 26.09 -19.63
C LEU A 153 3.26 26.42 -18.55
N PHE A 154 3.74 25.40 -17.82
CA PHE A 154 4.66 25.51 -16.71
C PHE A 154 5.81 24.49 -16.84
N PRO A 155 6.82 24.77 -17.67
CA PRO A 155 7.93 23.84 -17.90
C PRO A 155 8.72 23.46 -16.63
N CYS A 156 8.64 24.26 -15.57
CA CYS A 156 9.24 23.96 -14.26
C CYS A 156 8.66 22.69 -13.60
N VAL A 157 7.43 22.29 -13.95
CA VAL A 157 6.81 21.06 -13.46
C VAL A 157 7.53 19.83 -14.01
N LYS A 158 7.88 19.86 -15.30
CA LYS A 158 8.70 18.80 -15.93
C LYS A 158 10.08 18.66 -15.28
N ALA A 159 10.64 19.77 -14.80
CA ALA A 159 11.93 19.78 -14.12
C ALA A 159 11.88 19.23 -12.69
N ASN A 160 10.69 19.09 -12.08
CA ASN A 160 10.52 18.61 -10.70
C ASN A 160 9.44 17.50 -10.66
N LYS A 161 9.68 16.40 -11.38
CA LYS A 161 8.74 15.27 -11.47
C LYS A 161 8.32 14.72 -10.10
N GLY A 162 9.22 14.74 -9.12
CA GLY A 162 8.90 14.29 -7.78
C GLY A 162 7.82 15.10 -7.09
N ILE A 163 7.95 16.42 -7.13
CA ILE A 163 6.96 17.36 -6.59
C ILE A 163 5.61 17.19 -7.31
N ALA A 164 5.63 17.06 -8.64
CA ALA A 164 4.41 16.86 -9.42
C ALA A 164 3.69 15.57 -9.01
N SER A 165 4.43 14.45 -8.91
CA SER A 165 3.90 13.15 -8.53
C SER A 165 3.22 13.17 -7.15
N ILE A 166 3.86 13.77 -6.15
CA ILE A 166 3.28 13.81 -4.80
C ILE A 166 2.08 14.76 -4.68
N VAL A 167 2.09 15.87 -5.41
CA VAL A 167 0.95 16.79 -5.44
C VAL A 167 -0.24 16.09 -6.09
N ASN A 168 -0.01 15.38 -7.21
CA ASN A 168 -1.04 14.60 -7.87
C ASN A 168 -1.61 13.50 -6.97
N ALA A 169 -0.75 12.74 -6.29
CA ALA A 169 -1.16 11.72 -5.34
C ALA A 169 -1.99 12.33 -4.19
N THR A 170 -1.58 13.48 -3.65
CA THR A 170 -2.32 14.20 -2.61
C THR A 170 -3.69 14.64 -3.08
N ILE A 171 -3.80 15.22 -4.27
CA ILE A 171 -5.09 15.61 -4.86
C ILE A 171 -5.98 14.38 -5.01
N LEU A 172 -5.41 13.27 -5.51
CA LEU A 172 -6.16 12.05 -5.73
C LEU A 172 -6.70 11.43 -4.44
N ASP A 173 -5.89 11.40 -3.38
CA ASP A 173 -6.31 10.92 -2.05
C ASP A 173 -7.40 11.81 -1.44
N ILE A 174 -7.29 13.13 -1.59
CA ILE A 174 -8.34 14.06 -1.15
C ILE A 174 -9.65 13.77 -1.88
N ILE A 175 -9.62 13.53 -3.20
CA ILE A 175 -10.82 13.14 -3.97
C ILE A 175 -11.39 11.82 -3.46
N ALA A 176 -10.53 10.82 -3.23
CA ALA A 176 -10.95 9.50 -2.75
C ALA A 176 -11.64 9.57 -1.39
N VAL A 177 -11.02 10.26 -0.44
CA VAL A 177 -11.55 10.42 0.93
C VAL A 177 -12.82 11.26 0.92
N SER A 178 -12.88 12.32 0.10
CA SER A 178 -14.09 13.11 -0.08
C SER A 178 -15.24 12.25 -0.63
N ALA A 179 -14.96 11.36 -1.58
CA ALA A 179 -15.95 10.42 -2.11
C ALA A 179 -16.41 9.41 -1.04
N VAL A 180 -15.48 8.86 -0.23
CA VAL A 180 -15.82 8.01 0.92
C VAL A 180 -16.75 8.74 1.88
N LEU A 181 -16.38 9.94 2.32
CA LEU A 181 -17.19 10.74 3.26
C LEU A 181 -18.56 11.08 2.68
N TYR A 182 -18.62 11.43 1.39
CA TYR A 182 -19.88 11.65 0.68
C TYR A 182 -20.79 10.41 0.76
N PHE A 183 -20.29 9.22 0.46
CA PHE A 183 -21.11 7.99 0.50
C PHE A 183 -21.52 7.60 1.92
N VAL A 184 -20.63 7.75 2.91
CA VAL A 184 -20.95 7.52 4.32
C VAL A 184 -22.13 8.40 4.75
N LEU A 185 -22.07 9.69 4.47
CA LEU A 185 -23.12 10.64 4.83
C LEU A 185 -24.41 10.42 4.02
N ARG A 186 -24.29 10.16 2.71
CA ARG A 186 -25.43 9.82 1.83
C ARG A 186 -26.18 8.59 2.31
N CYS A 187 -25.47 7.59 2.82
CA CYS A 187 -26.03 6.37 3.39
C CYS A 187 -26.53 6.55 4.84
N LYS A 188 -26.59 7.78 5.35
CA LYS A 188 -27.04 8.15 6.70
C LYS A 188 -26.23 7.50 7.83
N ASN A 189 -24.97 7.15 7.56
CA ASN A 189 -24.01 6.72 8.58
C ASN A 189 -23.25 7.91 9.14
N LYS A 190 -22.64 7.72 10.31
CA LYS A 190 -21.74 8.70 10.93
C LYS A 190 -20.31 8.43 10.47
N ILE A 191 -19.47 9.47 10.44
CA ILE A 191 -18.03 9.31 10.14
C ILE A 191 -17.34 8.32 11.10
N GLY A 192 -17.79 8.28 12.36
CA GLY A 192 -17.32 7.30 13.34
C GLY A 192 -17.61 5.84 12.98
N ASP A 193 -18.58 5.56 12.09
CA ASP A 193 -18.88 4.20 11.61
C ASP A 193 -17.79 3.65 10.66
N LEU A 194 -16.84 4.50 10.24
CA LEU A 194 -15.60 4.05 9.58
C LEU A 194 -14.60 3.45 10.58
N GLY A 195 -14.83 3.62 11.89
CA GLY A 195 -13.85 3.30 12.93
C GLY A 195 -12.92 4.47 13.28
N LEU A 196 -13.24 5.69 12.82
CA LEU A 196 -12.55 6.92 13.21
C LEU A 196 -13.03 7.35 14.61
N SER A 197 -12.24 7.06 15.63
CA SER A 197 -12.54 7.46 17.01
C SER A 197 -11.27 7.73 17.82
N LEU A 198 -11.31 8.76 18.67
CA LEU A 198 -10.29 9.04 19.68
C LEU A 198 -10.50 8.25 20.98
N LYS A 199 -11.58 7.46 21.08
CA LYS A 199 -11.83 6.61 22.25
C LYS A 199 -10.73 5.55 22.35
N ASN A 200 -10.15 5.39 23.55
CA ASN A 200 -9.05 4.46 23.80
C ASN A 200 -7.83 4.69 22.88
N PHE A 201 -7.57 5.93 22.46
CA PHE A 201 -6.52 6.26 21.48
C PHE A 201 -5.16 5.62 21.82
N PHE A 202 -4.60 5.89 23.01
CA PHE A 202 -3.31 5.33 23.41
C PHE A 202 -3.29 3.80 23.50
N LYS A 203 -4.40 3.18 23.93
CA LYS A 203 -4.52 1.71 23.95
C LYS A 203 -4.50 1.13 22.54
N ASN A 204 -5.16 1.80 21.59
CA ASN A 204 -5.16 1.40 20.19
C ASN A 204 -3.80 1.62 19.51
N ILE A 205 -3.08 2.70 19.84
CA ILE A 205 -1.68 2.90 19.43
C ILE A 205 -0.81 1.76 19.97
N TYR A 206 -0.95 1.40 21.25
CA TYR A 206 -0.23 0.27 21.84
C TYR A 206 -0.53 -1.04 21.10
N TYR A 207 -1.80 -1.34 20.80
CA TYR A 207 -2.18 -2.50 20.00
C TYR A 207 -1.55 -2.47 18.59
N GLY A 208 -1.46 -1.30 17.98
CA GLY A 208 -0.76 -1.12 16.71
C GLY A 208 0.74 -1.41 16.82
N ILE A 209 1.45 -0.82 17.78
CA ILE A 209 2.89 -1.02 17.97
C ILE A 209 3.22 -2.49 18.31
N ALA A 210 2.53 -3.05 19.31
CA ALA A 210 2.71 -4.45 19.69
C ALA A 210 2.33 -5.39 18.52
N GLY A 211 1.25 -5.07 17.81
CA GLY A 211 0.84 -5.78 16.61
C GLY A 211 1.91 -5.74 15.51
N TYR A 212 2.52 -4.59 15.26
CA TYR A 212 3.56 -4.48 14.26
C TYR A 212 4.80 -5.31 14.63
N ILE A 213 5.25 -5.23 15.89
CA ILE A 213 6.36 -6.07 16.38
C ILE A 213 6.05 -7.56 16.18
N SER A 214 4.82 -8.00 16.46
CA SER A 214 4.40 -9.40 16.25
C SER A 214 4.36 -9.81 14.77
N VAL A 215 4.02 -8.92 13.84
CA VAL A 215 3.90 -9.29 12.42
C VAL A 215 5.23 -9.25 11.66
N ILE A 216 6.27 -8.59 12.19
CA ILE A 216 7.59 -8.45 11.55
C ILE A 216 8.19 -9.82 11.12
N PRO A 217 8.23 -10.87 11.95
CA PRO A 217 8.75 -12.18 11.53
C PRO A 217 7.99 -12.75 10.32
N VAL A 218 6.67 -12.58 10.27
CA VAL A 218 5.84 -13.06 9.15
C VAL A 218 6.09 -12.25 7.89
N LEU A 219 6.23 -10.92 8.01
CA LEU A 219 6.60 -10.05 6.89
C LEU A 219 7.99 -10.40 6.35
N PHE A 220 8.95 -10.69 7.23
CA PHE A 220 10.29 -11.12 6.85
C PHE A 220 10.26 -12.45 6.10
N MET A 221 9.50 -13.45 6.58
CA MET A 221 9.31 -14.71 5.86
C MET A 221 8.65 -14.51 4.48
N ALA A 222 7.66 -13.62 4.37
CA ALA A 222 7.03 -13.28 3.10
C ALA A 222 8.00 -12.61 2.12
N LEU A 223 8.90 -11.76 2.64
CA LEU A 223 9.97 -11.16 1.85
C LEU A 223 10.97 -12.21 1.37
N LEU A 224 11.45 -13.10 2.24
CA LEU A 224 12.36 -14.19 1.84
C LEU A 224 11.73 -15.08 0.77
N LEU A 225 10.47 -15.47 0.94
CA LEU A 225 9.75 -16.25 -0.05
C LEU A 225 9.67 -15.51 -1.39
N THR A 226 9.40 -14.21 -1.37
CA THR A 226 9.40 -13.38 -2.57
C THR A 226 10.76 -13.40 -3.27
N ILE A 227 11.86 -13.21 -2.54
CA ILE A 227 13.23 -13.23 -3.09
C ILE A 227 13.51 -14.59 -3.73
N ILE A 228 13.13 -15.68 -3.08
CA ILE A 228 13.26 -17.04 -3.62
C ILE A 228 12.48 -17.18 -4.94
N LEU A 229 11.22 -16.73 -4.98
CA LEU A 229 10.39 -16.80 -6.18
C LEU A 229 10.97 -15.97 -7.33
N VAL A 230 11.41 -14.73 -7.05
CA VAL A 230 12.06 -13.86 -8.04
C VAL A 230 13.31 -14.53 -8.63
N ASN A 231 14.10 -15.21 -7.80
CA ASN A 231 15.28 -15.93 -8.24
C ASN A 231 14.92 -17.18 -9.08
N ILE A 232 13.95 -17.98 -8.64
CA ILE A 232 13.46 -19.16 -9.37
C ILE A 232 12.92 -18.78 -10.75
N PHE A 233 12.06 -17.76 -10.81
CA PHE A 233 11.43 -17.32 -12.06
C PHE A 233 12.33 -16.39 -12.88
N LYS A 234 13.55 -16.11 -12.40
CA LYS A 234 14.50 -15.17 -13.01
C LYS A 234 13.91 -13.79 -13.30
N TYR A 235 12.85 -13.41 -12.59
CA TYR A 235 12.19 -12.13 -12.76
C TYR A 235 13.17 -10.97 -12.48
N LYS A 236 13.12 -9.92 -13.30
CA LYS A 236 13.84 -8.66 -13.08
C LYS A 236 12.81 -7.62 -12.66
N PRO A 237 12.80 -7.18 -11.38
CA PRO A 237 11.86 -6.16 -10.93
C PRO A 237 12.11 -4.87 -11.70
N ALA A 238 11.05 -4.22 -12.16
CA ALA A 238 11.16 -2.81 -12.56
C ALA A 238 11.42 -1.96 -11.31
N PRO A 239 12.23 -0.89 -11.43
CA PRO A 239 12.37 0.09 -10.36
C PRO A 239 11.01 0.63 -9.91
N GLN A 240 10.88 0.95 -8.63
CA GLN A 240 9.69 1.62 -8.14
C GLN A 240 9.79 3.13 -8.41
N PRO A 241 8.83 3.76 -9.10
CA PRO A 241 8.89 5.19 -9.39
C PRO A 241 9.02 6.06 -8.14
N VAL A 242 8.40 5.66 -7.03
CA VAL A 242 8.50 6.38 -5.75
C VAL A 242 9.93 6.33 -5.21
N MET A 243 10.61 5.18 -5.31
CA MET A 243 12.00 5.04 -4.87
C MET A 243 12.93 5.94 -5.67
N GLU A 244 12.82 5.93 -7.00
CA GLU A 244 13.64 6.76 -7.89
C GLU A 244 13.52 8.24 -7.52
N VAL A 245 12.30 8.73 -7.30
CA VAL A 245 12.08 10.12 -6.92
C VAL A 245 12.74 10.48 -5.58
N PHE A 246 12.68 9.59 -4.58
CA PHE A 246 13.34 9.83 -3.29
C PHE A 246 14.87 9.86 -3.41
N LEU A 247 15.44 8.99 -4.26
CA LEU A 247 16.88 8.92 -4.48
C LEU A 247 17.39 10.11 -5.28
N GLU A 248 16.63 10.62 -6.25
CA GLU A 248 17.02 11.76 -7.10
C GLU A 248 16.80 13.13 -6.45
N GLU A 249 15.86 13.27 -5.51
CA GLU A 249 15.54 14.57 -4.90
C GLU A 249 16.56 14.95 -3.82
N GLU A 250 17.05 16.19 -3.87
CA GLU A 250 18.05 16.74 -2.95
C GLU A 250 17.47 17.78 -1.98
N LYS A 251 16.33 18.37 -2.31
CA LYS A 251 15.73 19.43 -1.49
C LYS A 251 15.09 18.85 -0.25
N THR A 252 15.67 19.16 0.92
CA THR A 252 15.18 18.70 2.23
C THR A 252 13.70 18.98 2.45
N ALA A 253 13.19 20.15 2.03
CA ALA A 253 11.77 20.49 2.18
C ALA A 253 10.85 19.54 1.38
N VAL A 254 11.27 19.15 0.17
CA VAL A 254 10.52 18.21 -0.68
C VAL A 254 10.58 16.82 -0.08
N LEU A 255 11.77 16.34 0.29
CA LEU A 255 11.95 15.04 0.95
C LEU A 255 11.16 14.93 2.27
N THR A 256 11.07 16.01 3.04
CA THR A 256 10.28 16.06 4.29
C THR A 256 8.79 15.90 3.98
N TYR A 257 8.28 16.64 2.98
CA TYR A 257 6.89 16.51 2.56
C TYR A 257 6.60 15.11 1.99
N MET A 258 7.52 14.57 1.17
CA MET A 258 7.44 13.22 0.64
C MET A 258 7.39 12.15 1.71
N THR A 259 8.27 12.27 2.71
CA THR A 259 8.28 11.39 3.87
C THR A 259 6.96 11.47 4.62
N PHE A 260 6.47 12.67 4.91
CA PHE A 260 5.20 12.84 5.62
C PHE A 260 4.02 12.25 4.84
N PHE A 261 3.98 12.46 3.52
CA PHE A 261 2.92 11.93 2.68
C PHE A 261 2.95 10.39 2.62
N VAL A 262 4.08 9.81 2.18
CA VAL A 262 4.21 8.36 1.97
C VAL A 262 4.15 7.59 3.29
N ALA A 263 4.70 8.14 4.37
CA ALA A 263 4.74 7.44 5.64
C ALA A 263 3.51 7.69 6.53
N VAL A 264 2.78 8.80 6.34
CA VAL A 264 1.66 9.17 7.23
C VAL A 264 0.37 9.41 6.46
N LEU A 265 0.33 10.40 5.56
CA LEU A 265 -0.92 10.82 4.94
C LEU A 265 -1.54 9.72 4.08
N GLY A 266 -0.76 9.12 3.17
CA GLY A 266 -1.18 8.02 2.31
C GLY A 266 -1.74 6.85 3.14
N PRO A 267 -0.99 6.28 4.09
CA PRO A 267 -1.48 5.24 4.99
C PRO A 267 -2.80 5.57 5.69
N VAL A 268 -2.97 6.80 6.19
CA VAL A 268 -4.23 7.22 6.83
C VAL A 268 -5.39 7.17 5.84
N MET A 269 -5.22 7.73 4.64
CA MET A 269 -6.27 7.78 3.62
C MET A 269 -6.60 6.40 3.07
N GLU A 270 -5.58 5.56 2.88
CA GLU A 270 -5.73 4.17 2.50
C GLU A 270 -6.49 3.37 3.57
N GLU A 271 -6.15 3.51 4.86
CA GLU A 271 -6.89 2.81 5.93
C GLU A 271 -8.36 3.23 5.99
N ILE A 272 -8.66 4.53 5.79
CA ILE A 272 -10.04 5.03 5.72
C ILE A 272 -10.81 4.33 4.60
N PHE A 273 -10.21 4.20 3.41
CA PHE A 273 -10.85 3.54 2.28
C PHE A 273 -10.92 2.01 2.46
N PHE A 274 -9.79 1.34 2.65
CA PHE A 274 -9.71 -0.12 2.63
C PHE A 274 -10.36 -0.77 3.87
N ARG A 275 -10.15 -0.22 5.06
CA ARG A 275 -10.64 -0.80 6.33
C ARG A 275 -11.94 -0.13 6.75
N GLY A 276 -11.98 1.19 6.74
CA GLY A 276 -13.17 1.93 7.15
C GLY A 276 -14.35 1.70 6.20
N PHE A 277 -14.12 1.75 4.89
CA PHE A 277 -15.19 1.76 3.90
C PHE A 277 -15.39 0.42 3.19
N LEU A 278 -14.39 -0.04 2.42
CA LEU A 278 -14.45 -1.23 1.58
C LEU A 278 -14.61 -2.52 2.39
N TYR A 279 -13.80 -2.72 3.43
CA TYR A 279 -13.90 -3.91 4.29
C TYR A 279 -15.30 -4.07 4.88
N ASN A 280 -15.88 -3.00 5.44
CA ASN A 280 -17.23 -3.07 6.02
C ASN A 280 -18.30 -3.34 4.96
N ALA A 281 -18.15 -2.80 3.75
CA ALA A 281 -19.04 -3.10 2.62
C ALA A 281 -19.00 -4.59 2.24
N ILE A 282 -17.80 -5.18 2.16
CA ILE A 282 -17.64 -6.61 1.86
C ILE A 282 -18.13 -7.48 3.02
N LYS A 283 -17.84 -7.09 4.27
CA LYS A 283 -18.24 -7.81 5.48
C LYS A 283 -19.76 -7.97 5.55
N LYS A 284 -20.50 -6.92 5.23
CA LYS A 284 -21.96 -6.92 5.17
C LYS A 284 -22.53 -7.98 4.22
N GLU A 285 -21.93 -8.15 3.06
CA GLU A 285 -22.45 -9.03 1.99
C GLU A 285 -21.87 -10.46 2.03
N ALA A 286 -20.59 -10.61 2.42
CA ALA A 286 -19.84 -11.85 2.28
C ALA A 286 -19.25 -12.39 3.60
N GLY A 287 -19.35 -11.63 4.68
CA GLY A 287 -18.84 -11.99 6.01
C GLY A 287 -17.36 -11.67 6.21
N ILE A 288 -16.91 -11.82 7.46
CA ILE A 288 -15.59 -11.40 7.95
C ILE A 288 -14.43 -12.00 7.14
N LYS A 289 -14.44 -13.32 6.90
CA LYS A 289 -13.34 -14.01 6.19
C LYS A 289 -13.14 -13.47 4.77
N SER A 290 -14.25 -13.25 4.06
CA SER A 290 -14.20 -12.69 2.70
C SER A 290 -13.77 -11.23 2.72
N ALA A 291 -14.24 -10.45 3.70
CA ALA A 291 -13.82 -9.06 3.86
C ALA A 291 -12.32 -8.92 4.09
N VAL A 292 -11.75 -9.70 5.02
CA VAL A 292 -10.30 -9.69 5.29
C VAL A 292 -9.50 -10.04 4.03
N PHE A 293 -9.87 -11.12 3.35
CA PHE A 293 -9.10 -11.60 2.21
C PHE A 293 -9.24 -10.69 0.99
N ILE A 294 -10.47 -10.33 0.61
CA ILE A 294 -10.72 -9.53 -0.60
C ILE A 294 -10.17 -8.11 -0.43
N SER A 295 -10.34 -7.46 0.74
CA SER A 295 -9.80 -6.12 0.93
C SER A 295 -8.26 -6.11 0.89
N ALA A 296 -7.60 -7.12 1.48
CA ALA A 296 -6.14 -7.24 1.45
C ALA A 296 -5.59 -7.54 0.05
N VAL A 297 -6.29 -8.37 -0.74
CA VAL A 297 -5.94 -8.64 -2.13
C VAL A 297 -6.08 -7.38 -2.98
N LEU A 298 -7.20 -6.65 -2.87
CA LEU A 298 -7.39 -5.39 -3.59
C LEU A 298 -6.37 -4.32 -3.17
N PHE A 299 -6.04 -4.24 -1.88
CA PHE A 299 -4.98 -3.39 -1.35
C PHE A 299 -3.64 -3.68 -2.02
N SER A 300 -3.23 -4.95 -2.05
CA SER A 300 -1.96 -5.35 -2.66
C SER A 300 -1.90 -5.15 -4.17
N PHE A 301 -2.98 -5.43 -4.91
CA PHE A 301 -3.02 -5.20 -6.35
C PHE A 301 -2.92 -3.71 -6.73
N LEU A 302 -3.54 -2.82 -5.94
CA LEU A 302 -3.52 -1.38 -6.24
C LEU A 302 -2.14 -0.73 -6.02
N HIS A 303 -1.23 -1.38 -5.32
CA HIS A 303 0.18 -0.94 -5.22
C HIS A 303 0.97 -1.18 -6.51
N ALA A 304 0.45 -1.99 -7.46
CA ALA A 304 1.07 -2.27 -8.75
C ALA A 304 2.55 -2.71 -8.68
N HIS A 305 2.96 -3.34 -7.57
CA HIS A 305 4.34 -3.73 -7.33
C HIS A 305 4.46 -5.25 -7.17
N ALA A 306 4.83 -5.94 -8.24
CA ALA A 306 4.81 -7.41 -8.32
C ALA A 306 5.64 -8.08 -7.21
N VAL A 307 6.85 -7.58 -6.93
CA VAL A 307 7.71 -8.13 -5.87
C VAL A 307 7.12 -7.86 -4.48
N GLY A 308 6.49 -6.71 -4.28
CA GLY A 308 5.88 -6.37 -3.00
C GLY A 308 4.53 -7.04 -2.77
N PHE A 309 3.93 -7.66 -3.79
CA PHE A 309 2.57 -8.17 -3.71
C PHE A 309 2.35 -9.08 -2.50
N LEU A 310 3.24 -10.04 -2.27
CA LEU A 310 3.10 -11.00 -1.18
C LEU A 310 3.30 -10.35 0.21
N PRO A 311 4.38 -9.60 0.48
CA PRO A 311 4.52 -8.84 1.73
C PRO A 311 3.35 -7.87 1.99
N ILE A 312 2.91 -7.12 0.98
CA ILE A 312 1.81 -6.16 1.08
C ILE A 312 0.48 -6.89 1.34
N LEU A 313 0.27 -8.07 0.76
CA LEU A 313 -0.91 -8.89 1.04
C LEU A 313 -0.93 -9.37 2.50
N VAL A 314 0.21 -9.86 3.01
CA VAL A 314 0.33 -10.31 4.41
C VAL A 314 0.05 -9.14 5.38
N LEU A 315 0.67 -7.98 5.13
CA LEU A 315 0.38 -6.77 5.87
C LEU A 315 -1.11 -6.40 5.77
N GLY A 316 -1.67 -6.46 4.56
CA GLY A 316 -3.05 -6.17 4.25
C GLY A 316 -4.04 -6.98 5.10
N VAL A 317 -3.82 -8.29 5.18
CA VAL A 317 -4.59 -9.24 5.99
C VAL A 317 -4.47 -8.89 7.47
N PHE A 318 -3.25 -8.60 7.95
CA PHE A 318 -3.01 -8.27 9.35
C PHE A 318 -3.70 -6.97 9.77
N LEU A 319 -3.62 -5.93 8.94
CA LEU A 319 -4.31 -4.66 9.16
C LEU A 319 -5.83 -4.83 9.22
N ALA A 320 -6.42 -5.63 8.32
CA ALA A 320 -7.84 -5.95 8.34
C ALA A 320 -8.24 -6.75 9.59
N TYR A 321 -7.38 -7.67 10.05
CA TYR A 321 -7.58 -8.41 11.30
C TYR A 321 -7.58 -7.50 12.53
N LEU A 322 -6.61 -6.59 12.65
CA LEU A 322 -6.54 -5.62 13.75
C LEU A 322 -7.77 -4.70 13.78
N TYR A 323 -8.19 -4.22 12.61
CA TYR A 323 -9.40 -3.42 12.48
C TYR A 323 -10.64 -4.20 12.94
N GLU A 324 -10.81 -5.44 12.48
CA GLU A 324 -11.97 -6.26 12.85
C GLU A 324 -12.02 -6.56 14.35
N LYS A 325 -10.87 -6.80 14.97
CA LYS A 325 -10.76 -7.08 16.40
C LYS A 325 -11.08 -5.87 17.25
N THR A 326 -10.48 -4.72 16.93
CA THR A 326 -10.60 -3.52 17.77
C THR A 326 -11.82 -2.67 17.43
N GLY A 327 -12.29 -2.72 16.19
CA GLY A 327 -13.30 -1.80 15.64
C GLY A 327 -12.78 -0.38 15.40
N SER A 328 -11.48 -0.11 15.62
CA SER A 328 -10.87 1.20 15.46
C SER A 328 -9.90 1.18 14.29
N LEU A 329 -9.79 2.28 13.54
CA LEU A 329 -8.75 2.44 12.52
C LEU A 329 -7.38 2.74 13.13
N VAL A 330 -7.33 3.24 14.37
CA VAL A 330 -6.08 3.68 15.00
C VAL A 330 -5.00 2.60 15.02
N PRO A 331 -5.27 1.33 15.41
CA PRO A 331 -4.25 0.28 15.40
C PRO A 331 -3.74 -0.04 14.00
N SER A 332 -4.61 -0.10 12.99
CA SER A 332 -4.19 -0.41 11.62
C SER A 332 -3.41 0.75 11.00
N ILE A 333 -3.85 1.99 11.21
CA ILE A 333 -3.08 3.20 10.84
C ILE A 333 -1.71 3.17 11.49
N THR A 334 -1.61 2.85 12.78
CA THR A 334 -0.34 2.82 13.50
C THR A 334 0.64 1.81 12.89
N VAL A 335 0.17 0.59 12.60
CA VAL A 335 0.99 -0.45 11.95
C VAL A 335 1.44 0.00 10.56
N HIS A 336 0.52 0.55 9.77
CA HIS A 336 0.80 0.94 8.40
C HIS A 336 1.80 2.12 8.35
N VAL A 337 1.61 3.13 9.18
CA VAL A 337 2.55 4.26 9.34
C VAL A 337 3.91 3.77 9.82
N ALA A 338 3.97 2.89 10.82
CA ALA A 338 5.24 2.34 11.30
C ALA A 338 5.97 1.55 10.21
N HIS A 339 5.24 0.76 9.41
CA HIS A 339 5.80 0.03 8.29
C HIS A 339 6.39 0.96 7.24
N ASN A 340 5.63 1.97 6.79
CA ASN A 340 6.11 2.89 5.76
C ASN A 340 7.25 3.78 6.27
N LEU A 341 7.25 4.18 7.55
CA LEU A 341 8.39 4.89 8.14
C LEU A 341 9.67 4.06 8.09
N ILE A 342 9.60 2.75 8.33
CA ILE A 342 10.75 1.86 8.22
C ILE A 342 11.20 1.72 6.76
N MET A 343 10.27 1.61 5.82
CA MET A 343 10.61 1.57 4.40
C MET A 343 11.31 2.86 3.96
N VAL A 344 10.79 4.03 4.35
CA VAL A 344 11.41 5.34 4.07
C VAL A 344 12.77 5.47 4.76
N PHE A 345 12.92 4.97 5.99
CA PHE A 345 14.22 4.92 6.66
C PHE A 345 15.25 4.13 5.83
N PHE A 346 14.88 2.97 5.28
CA PHE A 346 15.76 2.22 4.39
C PHE A 346 16.09 2.97 3.10
N VAL A 347 15.16 3.74 2.55
CA VAL A 347 15.44 4.61 1.38
C VAL A 347 16.52 5.64 1.71
N PHE A 348 16.38 6.34 2.85
CA PHE A 348 17.40 7.31 3.27
C PHE A 348 18.73 6.67 3.64
N LEU A 349 18.70 5.46 4.20
CA LEU A 349 19.91 4.68 4.46
C LEU A 349 20.66 4.40 3.15
N ILE A 350 19.96 3.95 2.11
CA ILE A 350 20.53 3.73 0.78
C ILE A 350 21.08 5.04 0.21
N LYS A 351 20.29 6.13 0.24
CA LYS A 351 20.70 7.45 -0.25
C LYS A 351 21.95 7.97 0.47
N GLY A 352 22.06 7.76 1.77
CA GLY A 352 23.18 8.23 2.59
C GLY A 352 24.48 7.45 2.40
N ILE A 353 24.42 6.25 1.80
CA ILE A 353 25.58 5.38 1.58
C ILE A 353 26.26 5.67 0.21
N ASN A 354 25.79 6.69 -0.55
CA ASN A 354 26.32 7.06 -1.87
C ASN A 354 26.43 5.87 -2.86
N VAL A 355 25.40 5.02 -2.92
CA VAL A 355 25.24 4.03 -4.00
C VAL A 355 24.68 4.71 -5.24
#